data_AF-A0A8J3CTP2-F1
#
_entry.id   AF-A0A8J3CTP2-F1
#
_cell.length_a   1.000
_cell.length_b   1.000
_cell.length_c   1.000
_cell.angle_alpha   90.00
_cell.angle_beta   90.00
_cell.angle_gamma   90.00
#
_symmetry.space_group_name_H-M   'P 1'
#
loop_
_entity.id
_entity.type
_entity.pdbx_description
1 polymer ?
#
loop_
_entity_poly.entity_id
_entity_poly.type
_entity_poly.pdbx_seq_one_letter_code
_entity_poly.pdbx_strand_id
1 'polypeptide(L)'
;MQPRQNDIQSLGHALGPTLETERLILRPLDIDADFEAICETYADAPTMRYLTGAVMDRAQTWRSIAMMLGHHMVRGYSFLSVIEKSSGQWVGRVGPWFPEG
;
A
#
# COMPACT_ATOMS: atom_id res chain seq x y z
N MET A 1 16.92 -6.26 -16.27
CA MET A 1 17.49 -4.93 -15.96
C MET A 1 16.86 -4.50 -14.65
N GLN A 2 17.55 -4.62 -13.52
CA GLN A 2 16.98 -4.20 -12.23
C GLN A 2 17.06 -2.66 -12.14
N PRO A 3 15.96 -1.97 -11.83
CA PRO A 3 15.99 -0.53 -11.60
C PRO A 3 16.93 -0.23 -10.43
N ARG A 4 17.65 0.90 -10.49
CA ARG A 4 18.59 1.27 -9.43
C ARG A 4 17.77 1.71 -8.21
N GLN A 5 18.23 1.39 -7.00
CA GLN A 5 17.59 1.74 -5.73
C GLN A 5 17.14 3.22 -5.65
N ASN A 6 17.92 4.14 -6.24
CA ASN A 6 17.60 5.58 -6.30
C ASN A 6 16.40 5.92 -7.20
N ASP A 7 16.15 5.14 -8.24
CA ASP A 7 15.03 5.36 -9.16
C ASP A 7 13.70 5.01 -8.44
N ILE A 8 13.72 3.99 -7.56
CA ILE A 8 12.58 3.54 -6.72
C ILE A 8 12.26 4.57 -5.63
N GLN A 9 13.28 5.14 -4.98
CA GLN A 9 13.08 6.21 -3.99
C GLN A 9 12.48 7.50 -4.61
N SER A 10 12.80 7.80 -5.88
CA SER A 10 12.20 8.94 -6.59
C SER A 10 10.72 8.73 -6.92
N LEU A 11 10.32 7.49 -7.21
CA LEU A 11 8.91 7.11 -7.41
C LEU A 11 8.09 7.20 -6.13
N GLY A 12 8.71 6.93 -4.97
CA GLY A 12 8.07 7.13 -3.66
C GLY A 12 7.48 8.53 -3.54
N HIS A 13 8.25 9.58 -3.78
CA HIS A 13 7.74 10.96 -3.73
C HIS A 13 6.70 11.28 -4.82
N ALA A 14 6.74 10.61 -5.97
CA ALA A 14 5.74 10.76 -7.03
C ALA A 14 4.39 10.12 -6.66
N LEU A 15 4.41 9.11 -5.78
CA LEU A 15 3.25 8.35 -5.34
C LEU A 15 2.61 8.91 -4.05
N GLY A 16 2.92 10.16 -3.70
CA GLY A 16 2.28 10.89 -2.60
C GLY A 16 3.25 11.25 -1.47
N PRO A 17 2.75 11.98 -0.46
CA PRO A 17 3.58 12.43 0.64
C PRO A 17 3.94 11.28 1.60
N THR A 18 5.05 11.44 2.31
CA THR A 18 5.26 10.74 3.58
C THR A 18 4.80 11.65 4.72
N LEU A 19 3.85 11.16 5.52
CA LEU A 19 3.31 11.84 6.68
C LEU A 19 3.74 11.10 7.94
N GLU A 20 4.05 11.85 8.98
CA GLU A 20 4.38 11.29 10.27
C GLU A 20 3.39 11.75 11.34
N THR A 21 3.01 10.81 12.20
CA THR A 21 2.24 11.09 13.43
C THR A 21 3.09 10.71 14.63
N GLU A 22 2.52 10.82 15.83
CA GLU A 22 3.17 10.35 17.07
C GLU A 22 3.57 8.87 16.98
N ARG A 23 2.72 8.01 16.41
CA ARG A 23 2.90 6.54 16.43
C ARG A 23 3.11 5.92 15.05
N LEU A 24 2.79 6.64 13.97
CA LEU A 24 2.69 6.07 12.62
C LEU A 24 3.53 6.85 11.61
N ILE A 25 4.03 6.14 10.61
CA ILE A 25 4.51 6.69 9.34
C ILE A 25 3.51 6.26 8.27
N LEU A 26 2.93 7.23 7.57
CA LEU A 26 2.06 7.00 6.41
C LEU A 26 2.90 7.34 5.18
N ARG A 27 3.28 6.33 4.41
CA ARG A 27 4.10 6.52 3.23
C ARG A 27 3.44 5.94 1.99
N PRO A 28 3.87 6.33 0.79
CA PRO A 28 3.46 5.69 -0.44
C PRO A 28 3.66 4.17 -0.39
N LEU A 29 2.75 3.45 -1.05
CA LEU A 29 2.83 1.99 -1.19
C LEU A 29 4.15 1.62 -1.86
N ASP A 30 4.90 0.73 -1.23
CA ASP A 30 6.16 0.18 -1.73
C ASP A 30 5.96 -1.32 -1.87
N ILE A 31 5.90 -1.81 -3.10
CA ILE A 31 5.61 -3.22 -3.35
C ILE A 31 6.73 -4.13 -2.81
N ASP A 32 7.98 -3.69 -2.80
CA ASP A 32 9.09 -4.53 -2.34
C ASP A 32 9.06 -4.65 -0.81
N ALA A 33 8.64 -3.60 -0.10
CA ALA A 33 8.56 -3.59 1.35
C ALA A 33 7.23 -4.12 1.91
N ASP A 34 6.11 -3.92 1.20
CA ASP A 34 4.77 -4.14 1.75
C ASP A 34 4.13 -5.46 1.30
N PHE A 35 4.61 -6.09 0.23
CA PHE A 35 3.88 -7.19 -0.43
C PHE A 35 3.58 -8.37 0.49
N GLU A 36 4.55 -8.80 1.30
CA GLU A 36 4.37 -9.94 2.20
C GLU A 36 3.32 -9.66 3.27
N ALA A 37 3.40 -8.52 3.96
CA ALA A 37 2.44 -8.14 5.00
C ALA A 37 1.02 -7.96 4.44
N ILE A 38 0.89 -7.40 3.23
CA ILE A 38 -0.40 -7.27 2.56
C ILE A 38 -0.94 -8.66 2.17
N CYS A 39 -0.10 -9.57 1.68
CA CYS A 39 -0.51 -10.95 1.37
C CYS A 39 -1.03 -11.68 2.61
N GLU A 40 -0.32 -11.58 3.74
CA GLU A 40 -0.77 -12.15 5.01
C GLU A 40 -2.13 -11.57 5.45
N THR A 41 -2.26 -10.24 5.38
CA THR A 41 -3.49 -9.54 5.75
C THR A 41 -4.67 -9.90 4.85
N TYR A 42 -4.43 -10.02 3.54
CA TYR A 42 -5.48 -10.33 2.57
C TYR A 42 -5.85 -11.82 2.59
N ALA A 43 -5.00 -12.68 3.14
CA ALA A 43 -5.34 -14.08 3.41
C ALA A 43 -6.15 -14.26 4.71
N ASP A 44 -6.22 -13.24 5.58
CA ASP A 44 -6.97 -13.30 6.84
C ASP A 44 -8.47 -13.00 6.62
N ALA A 45 -9.30 -14.04 6.77
CA ALA A 45 -10.74 -13.93 6.52
C ALA A 45 -11.49 -12.98 7.48
N PRO A 46 -11.20 -12.94 8.80
CA PRO A 46 -11.74 -11.91 9.69
C PRO A 46 -11.46 -10.48 9.22
N THR A 47 -10.22 -10.19 8.81
CA THR A 47 -9.82 -8.86 8.31
C THR A 47 -10.52 -8.52 7.00
N MET A 48 -10.55 -9.46 6.04
CA MET A 48 -11.08 -9.20 4.70
C MET A 48 -12.62 -9.15 4.62
N ARG A 49 -13.31 -9.61 5.66
CA ARG A 49 -14.79 -9.63 5.74
C ARG A 49 -15.43 -8.29 5.39
N TYR A 50 -14.83 -7.18 5.82
CA TYR A 50 -15.37 -5.83 5.61
C TYR A 50 -14.65 -5.02 4.54
N LEU A 51 -13.65 -5.59 3.87
CA LEU A 51 -12.90 -4.94 2.80
C LEU A 51 -13.46 -5.32 1.44
N THR A 52 -13.23 -6.57 1.01
CA THR A 52 -13.74 -7.09 -0.26
C THR A 52 -14.71 -8.25 -0.07
N GLY A 53 -14.89 -8.72 1.16
CA GLY A 53 -15.78 -9.85 1.50
C GLY A 53 -15.17 -11.23 1.21
N ALA A 54 -13.98 -11.31 0.62
CA ALA A 54 -13.28 -12.55 0.30
C ALA A 54 -11.76 -12.38 0.46
N VAL A 55 -11.10 -13.43 0.96
CA VAL A 55 -9.63 -13.49 1.01
C VAL A 55 -9.03 -13.49 -0.39
N MET A 56 -7.78 -13.06 -0.51
CA MET A 56 -7.04 -13.05 -1.76
C MET A 56 -5.78 -13.91 -1.68
N ASP A 57 -5.49 -14.65 -2.75
CA ASP A 57 -4.19 -15.26 -2.97
C ASP A 57 -3.13 -14.19 -3.33
N ARG A 58 -1.86 -14.60 -3.37
CA ARG A 58 -0.75 -13.69 -3.67
C ARG A 58 -0.88 -12.98 -5.02
N ALA A 59 -1.40 -13.65 -6.05
CA ALA A 59 -1.54 -13.06 -7.37
C ALA A 59 -2.69 -12.04 -7.43
N GLN A 60 -3.79 -12.32 -6.74
CA GLN A 60 -4.89 -11.40 -6.52
C GLN A 60 -4.43 -10.17 -5.72
N THR A 61 -3.66 -10.38 -4.65
CA THR A 61 -3.07 -9.30 -3.85
C THR A 61 -2.13 -8.42 -4.68
N TRP A 62 -1.26 -9.02 -5.49
CA TRP A 62 -0.38 -8.28 -6.41
C TRP A 62 -1.18 -7.38 -7.37
N ARG A 63 -2.27 -7.90 -7.97
CA ARG A 63 -3.15 -7.12 -8.87
C ARG A 63 -3.84 -5.98 -8.12
N SER A 64 -4.25 -6.20 -6.88
CA SER A 64 -4.86 -5.17 -6.04
C SER A 64 -3.87 -4.03 -5.74
N ILE A 65 -2.61 -4.36 -5.43
CA ILE A 65 -1.55 -3.35 -5.23
C ILE A 65 -1.30 -2.56 -6.51
N ALA A 66 -1.18 -3.24 -7.66
CA ALA A 66 -1.02 -2.58 -8.95
C ALA A 66 -2.18 -1.62 -9.26
N MET A 67 -3.42 -2.00 -8.93
CA MET A 67 -4.59 -1.13 -9.06
C MET A 67 -4.50 0.10 -8.15
N MET A 68 -4.08 -0.06 -6.89
CA MET A 68 -3.92 1.07 -5.96
C MET A 68 -2.84 2.05 -6.43
N LEU A 69 -1.72 1.54 -6.94
CA LEU A 69 -0.65 2.34 -7.54
C LEU A 69 -1.12 3.05 -8.81
N GLY A 70 -1.84 2.34 -9.69
CA GLY A 70 -2.42 2.93 -10.90
C GLY A 70 -3.45 4.02 -10.61
N HIS A 71 -4.31 3.82 -9.60
CA HIS A 71 -5.25 4.84 -9.14
C HIS A 71 -4.51 6.11 -8.70
N HIS A 72 -3.39 5.96 -7.97
CA HIS A 72 -2.55 7.11 -7.61
C HIS A 72 -2.05 7.86 -8.84
N MET A 73 -1.51 7.14 -9.82
CA MET A 73 -1.00 7.75 -11.06
C MET A 73 -2.09 8.51 -11.84
N VAL A 74 -3.33 8.01 -11.81
CA VAL A 74 -4.46 8.62 -12.54
C VAL A 74 -5.08 9.80 -11.78
N ARG A 75 -5.19 9.72 -10.45
CA ARG A 75 -5.94 10.68 -9.62
C ARG A 75 -5.05 11.64 -8.82
N GLY A 76 -3.76 11.36 -8.71
CA GLY A 76 -2.82 12.06 -7.82
C GLY A 76 -2.98 11.72 -6.34
N TYR A 77 -3.85 10.77 -6.00
CA TYR A 77 -4.08 10.28 -4.64
C TYR A 77 -4.49 8.81 -4.64
N SER A 78 -4.19 8.09 -3.55
CA SER A 78 -4.63 6.72 -3.30
C SER A 78 -4.36 6.37 -1.83
N PHE A 79 -4.38 5.09 -1.51
CA PHE A 79 -3.96 4.57 -0.22
C PHE A 79 -2.46 4.74 0.02
N LEU A 80 -2.11 5.12 1.25
CA LEU A 80 -0.75 5.09 1.81
C LEU A 80 -0.61 3.85 2.70
N SER A 81 0.57 3.24 2.69
CA SER A 81 0.97 2.22 3.66
C SER A 81 1.17 2.85 5.04
N VAL A 82 0.70 2.17 6.07
CA VAL A 82 0.76 2.62 7.46
C VAL A 82 1.76 1.74 8.20
N ILE A 83 2.81 2.36 8.73
CA ILE A 83 3.87 1.69 9.47
C ILE A 83 3.81 2.15 10.93
N GLU A 84 3.81 1.21 11.88
CA GLU A 84 3.95 1.53 13.30
C GLU A 84 5.41 1.84 13.64
N LYS A 85 5.68 3.00 14.25
CA LYS A 85 7.04 3.49 14.51
C LYS A 85 7.82 2.62 15.50
N SER A 86 7.16 2.09 16.52
CA SER A 86 7.82 1.30 17.58
C SER A 86 8.31 -0.05 17.08
N SER A 87 7.55 -0.70 16.19
CA SER A 87 7.82 -2.05 15.70
C SER A 87 8.40 -2.09 14.29
N GLY A 88 8.27 -0.99 13.54
CA GLY A 88 8.60 -0.93 12.11
C GLY A 88 7.68 -1.78 11.23
N GLN A 89 6.60 -2.33 11.79
CA GLN A 89 5.70 -3.23 11.07
C GLN A 89 4.68 -2.46 10.25
N TRP A 90 4.35 -3.02 9.09
CA TRP A 90 3.18 -2.60 8.33
C TRP A 90 1.91 -3.01 9.09
N VAL A 91 1.01 -2.06 9.33
CA VAL A 91 -0.21 -2.26 10.13
C VAL A 91 -1.49 -1.96 9.35
N GLY A 92 -1.38 -1.66 8.06
CA GLY A 92 -2.54 -1.38 7.22
C GLY A 92 -2.26 -0.38 6.12
N ARG A 93 -3.35 0.07 5.49
CA ARG A 93 -3.35 1.13 4.49
C ARG A 93 -4.50 2.09 4.73
N VAL A 94 -4.29 3.37 4.43
CA VAL A 94 -5.32 4.40 4.59
C VAL A 94 -5.18 5.48 3.53
N GLY A 95 -6.29 6.01 3.04
CA GLY A 95 -6.29 7.10 2.08
C GLY A 95 -7.61 7.23 1.33
N PRO A 96 -7.75 8.30 0.54
CA PRO A 96 -8.91 8.51 -0.31
C PRO A 96 -8.97 7.49 -1.45
N TRP A 97 -10.17 7.01 -1.74
CA TRP A 97 -10.45 6.09 -2.84
C TRP A 97 -11.66 6.58 -3.62
N PHE A 98 -11.45 7.01 -4.87
CA PHE A 98 -12.53 7.45 -5.74
C PHE A 98 -12.18 7.21 -7.21
N PRO A 99 -12.35 5.96 -7.70
CA PRO A 99 -11.89 5.56 -9.02
C PRO A 99 -12.60 6.31 -10.16
N GLU A 100 -13.91 6.50 -10.06
CA GLU A 100 -14.74 7.03 -11.14
C GLU A 100 -14.79 8.57 -11.15
N GLY A 101 -14.73 9.22 -9.99
CA GLY A 101 -14.73 10.68 -9.88
C GLY A 101 -16.10 11.34 -9.78
#